data_AF-A0A5J5FE12-F1
#
_entry.id   AF-A0A5J5FE12-F1
#
_cell.length_a   1.000
_cell.length_b   1.000
_cell.length_c   1.000
_cell.angle_alpha   90.00
_cell.angle_beta   90.00
_cell.angle_gamma   90.00
#
_symmetry.space_group_name_H-M   'P 1'
#
loop_
_entity.id
_entity.type
_entity.pdbx_description
1 polymer ?
#
loop_
_entity_poly.entity_id
_entity_poly.type
_entity_poly.pdbx_seq_one_letter_code
_entity_poly.pdbx_strand_id
1 'polypeptide(L)'
;MPGDPASEKYGQFSQGDILKAAIIGKEGRLGKVLVSILTGNGVEIDDDADMAFLSVPIGSAMDYISRGDRIYVEVSSVKSVFRKYSGSIVSIHPLFGPSSYGDGVHRTVVFISDISNVKYKEIIEEMFRGYDVVSMTAEDHDRMMVSDMIIPYLISMLVGKIEARYHTRSFDVVRDLASLVEGENPEVVMDTIRLNPYAGMAREMINDVMSVIP
;
A
#
# COMPACT_ATOMS: atom_id res chain seq x y z
N MET A 1 28.26 -9.63 18.51
CA MET A 1 28.11 -8.38 17.75
C MET A 1 27.65 -7.31 18.73
N PRO A 2 28.18 -6.08 18.69
CA PRO A 2 27.68 -4.99 19.52
C PRO A 2 26.22 -4.73 19.14
N GLY A 3 25.35 -4.52 20.14
CA GLY A 3 23.91 -4.33 19.94
C GLY A 3 23.60 -3.14 19.04
N ASP A 4 22.60 -3.29 18.18
CA ASP A 4 22.01 -2.22 17.38
C ASP A 4 21.53 -1.10 18.33
N PRO A 5 22.00 0.16 18.20
CA PRO A 5 21.55 1.27 19.04
C PRO A 5 20.04 1.50 19.01
N ALA A 6 19.36 1.08 17.94
CA ALA A 6 17.90 1.13 17.85
C ALA A 6 17.22 0.03 18.69
N SER A 7 17.92 -1.07 19.03
CA SER A 7 17.34 -2.18 19.80
C SER A 7 17.08 -1.84 21.26
N GLU A 8 17.81 -0.88 21.85
CA GLU A 8 17.60 -0.45 23.23
C GLU A 8 16.49 0.61 23.38
N LYS A 9 16.15 1.35 22.31
CA LYS A 9 15.19 2.48 22.36
C LYS A 9 13.71 2.07 22.20
N TYR A 10 13.44 0.89 21.63
CA TYR A 10 12.07 0.41 21.35
C TYR A 10 11.63 -0.77 22.22
N GLY A 11 12.39 -1.08 23.28
CA GLY A 11 11.98 -2.06 24.28
C GLY A 11 10.88 -1.49 25.18
N GLN A 12 9.65 -1.97 24.98
CA GLN A 12 8.44 -1.68 25.76
C GLN A 12 7.99 -0.22 25.72
N PHE A 13 7.12 0.11 24.75
CA PHE A 13 6.33 1.35 24.80
C PHE A 13 5.49 1.34 26.08
N SER A 14 5.72 2.32 26.94
CA SER A 14 4.92 2.48 28.15
C SER A 14 3.63 3.22 27.81
N GLN A 15 2.57 2.93 28.55
CA GLN A 15 1.29 3.60 28.42
C GLN A 15 1.46 5.08 28.82
N GLY A 16 1.75 5.96 27.86
CA GLY A 16 2.03 7.38 28.09
C GLY A 16 3.06 8.01 27.14
N ASP A 17 3.84 7.22 26.39
CA ASP A 17 4.79 7.76 25.43
C ASP A 17 4.08 8.31 24.18
N ILE A 18 4.35 9.57 23.84
CA ILE A 18 3.84 10.18 22.59
C ILE A 18 4.56 9.51 21.42
N LEU A 19 3.80 8.81 20.58
CA LEU A 19 4.33 8.25 19.34
C LEU A 19 4.67 9.39 18.37
N LYS A 20 5.85 9.31 17.78
CA LYS A 20 6.30 10.25 16.74
C LYS A 20 6.55 9.51 15.43
N ALA A 21 6.17 10.12 14.31
CA ALA A 21 6.48 9.60 12.98
C ALA A 21 6.69 10.73 11.97
N ALA A 22 7.66 10.54 11.09
CA ALA A 22 7.81 11.36 9.89
C ALA A 22 6.92 10.76 8.77
N ILE A 23 6.49 11.60 7.83
CA ILE A 23 5.82 11.14 6.60
C ILE A 23 6.51 11.79 5.41
N ILE A 24 7.32 11.00 4.72
CA ILE A 24 7.95 11.41 3.46
C ILE A 24 6.89 11.29 2.37
N GLY A 25 6.64 12.40 1.66
CA GLY A 25 5.53 12.51 0.72
C GLY A 25 4.20 12.95 1.37
N LYS A 26 4.23 13.60 2.54
CA LYS A 26 3.01 14.05 3.28
C LYS A 26 2.04 14.92 2.48
N GLU A 27 2.52 15.66 1.48
CA GLU A 27 1.67 16.48 0.61
C GLU A 27 0.96 15.69 -0.49
N GLY A 28 1.39 14.45 -0.73
CA GLY A 28 0.76 13.51 -1.64
C GLY A 28 -0.61 13.04 -1.11
N ARG A 29 -1.40 12.43 -2.00
CA ARG A 29 -2.78 12.05 -1.67
C ARG A 29 -2.85 11.04 -0.50
N LEU A 30 -2.07 9.96 -0.58
CA LEU A 30 -1.96 8.98 0.51
C LEU A 30 -1.24 9.58 1.73
N GLY A 31 -0.22 10.44 1.52
CA GLY A 31 0.47 11.15 2.59
C GLY A 31 -0.49 11.95 3.48
N LYS A 32 -1.44 12.68 2.88
CA LYS A 32 -2.48 13.42 3.61
C LYS A 32 -3.42 12.51 4.40
N VAL A 33 -3.77 11.35 3.84
CA VAL A 33 -4.55 10.33 4.55
C VAL A 33 -3.78 9.81 5.77
N LEU A 34 -2.50 9.49 5.61
CA LEU A 34 -1.65 9.04 6.71
C LEU A 34 -1.52 10.13 7.79
N VAL A 35 -1.31 11.40 7.42
CA VAL A 35 -1.33 12.51 8.38
C VAL A 35 -2.64 12.52 9.17
N SER A 36 -3.78 12.44 8.48
CA SER A 36 -5.10 12.47 9.14
C SER A 36 -5.31 11.30 10.10
N ILE A 37 -4.91 10.09 9.73
CA ILE A 37 -5.08 8.90 10.56
C ILE A 37 -4.15 8.95 11.77
N LEU A 38 -2.86 9.18 11.54
CA LEU A 38 -1.85 9.14 12.58
C LEU A 38 -2.08 10.25 13.62
N THR A 39 -2.37 11.48 13.18
CA THR A 39 -2.71 12.58 14.11
C THR A 39 -4.01 12.31 14.87
N GLY A 40 -5.02 11.74 14.19
CA GLY A 40 -6.28 11.32 14.82
C GLY A 40 -6.10 10.26 15.91
N ASN A 41 -5.04 9.45 15.80
CA ASN A 41 -4.67 8.44 16.80
C ASN A 41 -3.64 8.95 17.83
N GLY A 42 -3.31 10.24 17.83
CA GLY A 42 -2.41 10.86 18.81
C GLY A 42 -0.92 10.70 18.49
N VAL A 43 -0.58 10.34 17.25
CA VAL A 43 0.80 10.34 16.75
C VAL A 43 1.20 11.77 16.36
N GLU A 44 2.30 12.25 16.90
CA GLU A 44 2.91 13.52 16.52
C GLU A 44 3.66 13.36 15.18
N ILE A 45 3.37 14.24 14.21
CA ILE A 45 4.09 14.26 12.93
C ILE A 45 5.32 15.15 13.05
N ASP A 46 6.49 14.52 13.03
CA ASP A 46 7.80 15.15 13.25
C ASP A 46 8.77 14.65 12.17
N ASP A 47 9.31 15.55 11.36
CA ASP A 47 10.20 15.20 10.24
C ASP A 47 11.55 14.61 10.72
N ASP A 48 11.91 14.84 11.99
CA ASP A 48 13.11 14.31 12.65
C ASP A 48 12.85 13.00 13.41
N ALA A 49 11.63 12.44 13.33
CA ALA A 49 11.30 11.18 13.98
C ALA A 49 12.15 10.01 13.47
N ASP A 50 12.47 9.09 14.39
CA ASP A 50 13.23 7.87 14.10
C ASP A 50 12.46 6.88 13.21
N MET A 51 11.13 7.00 13.11
CA MET A 51 10.29 6.20 12.22
C MET A 51 9.69 7.09 11.13
N ALA A 52 9.78 6.68 9.87
CA ALA A 52 9.28 7.44 8.72
C ALA A 52 8.42 6.59 7.78
N PHE A 53 7.20 7.04 7.53
CA PHE A 53 6.33 6.48 6.50
C PHE A 53 6.73 6.99 5.12
N LEU A 54 6.87 6.08 4.15
CA LEU A 54 7.27 6.37 2.78
C LEU A 54 6.06 6.40 1.85
N SER A 55 5.39 7.56 1.78
CA SER A 55 4.27 7.79 0.85
C SER A 55 4.76 8.38 -0.48
N VAL A 56 5.68 7.65 -1.12
CA VAL A 56 6.36 8.03 -2.36
C VAL A 56 6.38 6.86 -3.36
N PRO A 57 6.67 7.08 -4.66
CA PRO A 57 6.83 5.99 -5.62
C PRO A 57 7.84 4.94 -5.17
N ILE A 58 7.67 3.69 -5.62
CA ILE A 58 8.44 2.53 -5.15
C ILE A 58 9.95 2.74 -5.35
N GLY A 59 10.36 3.31 -6.48
CA GLY A 59 11.76 3.65 -6.75
C GLY A 59 12.35 4.57 -5.68
N SER A 60 11.66 5.68 -5.37
CA SER A 60 12.08 6.61 -4.33
C SER A 60 12.07 5.96 -2.94
N ALA A 61 11.09 5.12 -2.63
CA ALA A 61 11.04 4.40 -1.36
C ALA A 61 12.28 3.51 -1.17
N MET A 62 12.68 2.77 -2.22
CA MET A 62 13.91 1.97 -2.20
C MET A 62 15.17 2.82 -1.97
N ASP A 63 15.23 4.01 -2.57
CA ASP A 63 16.36 4.94 -2.36
C ASP A 63 16.46 5.38 -0.90
N TYR A 64 15.35 5.73 -0.25
CA TYR A 64 15.33 6.06 1.19
C TYR A 64 15.77 4.88 2.04
N ILE A 65 15.17 3.71 1.81
CA ILE A 65 15.49 2.49 2.57
C ILE A 65 16.98 2.14 2.46
N SER A 66 17.58 2.32 1.28
CA SER A 66 19.00 2.03 1.05
C SER A 66 19.96 2.89 1.87
N ARG A 67 19.53 4.08 2.33
CA ARG A 67 20.34 4.96 3.19
C ARG A 67 20.42 4.46 4.62
N GLY A 68 19.37 3.78 5.10
CA GLY A 68 19.34 3.12 6.40
C GLY A 68 19.56 4.04 7.61
N ASP A 69 19.21 5.32 7.51
CA ASP A 69 19.41 6.34 8.56
C ASP A 69 18.33 6.31 9.65
N ARG A 70 17.20 5.65 9.40
CA ARG A 70 16.05 5.56 10.32
C ARG A 70 15.18 4.34 10.00
N ILE A 71 14.17 4.08 10.82
CA ILE A 71 13.20 3.00 10.59
C ILE A 71 12.20 3.44 9.53
N TYR A 72 12.19 2.76 8.39
CA TYR A 72 11.27 3.06 7.31
C TYR A 72 10.04 2.16 7.33
N VAL A 73 8.87 2.78 7.18
CA VAL A 73 7.58 2.11 6.94
C VAL A 73 7.19 2.33 5.48
N GLU A 74 7.37 1.32 4.62
CA GLU A 74 6.92 1.40 3.24
C GLU A 74 5.44 1.00 3.13
N VAL A 75 4.68 1.76 2.33
CA VAL A 75 3.21 1.66 2.22
C VAL A 75 2.74 1.37 0.79
N SER A 76 3.64 0.88 -0.07
CA SER A 76 3.36 0.70 -1.50
C SER A 76 2.26 -0.33 -1.77
N SER A 77 1.86 -0.57 -3.02
CA SER A 77 0.87 -1.61 -3.36
C SER A 77 1.50 -2.94 -3.81
N VAL A 78 2.84 -3.05 -3.83
CA VAL A 78 3.58 -4.26 -4.24
C VAL A 78 4.66 -4.57 -3.21
N LYS A 79 4.73 -5.80 -2.72
CA LYS A 79 5.58 -6.14 -1.56
C LYS A 79 6.84 -6.88 -1.93
N SER A 80 6.79 -7.79 -2.91
CA SER A 80 7.91 -8.66 -3.25
C SER A 80 9.20 -7.92 -3.61
N VAL A 81 9.09 -6.70 -4.16
CA VAL A 81 10.25 -5.86 -4.49
C VAL A 81 11.07 -5.43 -3.26
N PHE A 82 10.48 -5.45 -2.07
CA PHE A 82 11.14 -5.07 -0.82
C PHE A 82 11.76 -6.25 -0.06
N ARG A 83 11.64 -7.50 -0.55
CA ARG A 83 12.19 -8.71 0.12
C ARG A 83 13.69 -8.62 0.44
N LYS A 84 14.47 -7.88 -0.35
CA LYS A 84 15.90 -7.64 -0.07
C LYS A 84 16.17 -6.85 1.22
N TYR A 85 15.15 -6.23 1.80
CA TYR A 85 15.21 -5.44 3.04
C TYR A 85 14.53 -6.14 4.21
N SER A 86 14.22 -7.44 4.09
CA SER A 86 13.52 -8.21 5.13
C SER A 86 14.19 -8.07 6.50
N GLY A 87 13.40 -7.70 7.50
CA GLY A 87 13.84 -7.50 8.89
C GLY A 87 14.48 -6.13 9.17
N SER A 88 14.74 -5.30 8.15
CA SER A 88 15.32 -3.95 8.30
C SER A 88 14.30 -2.82 8.19
N ILE A 89 13.11 -3.10 7.64
CA ILE A 89 12.04 -2.12 7.45
C ILE A 89 10.73 -2.61 8.06
N VAL A 90 9.71 -1.79 8.05
CA VAL A 90 8.31 -2.20 8.22
C VAL A 90 7.63 -2.08 6.86
N SER A 91 6.93 -3.12 6.43
CA SER A 91 6.27 -3.19 5.14
C SER A 91 4.78 -3.39 5.36
N ILE A 92 3.98 -2.41 4.94
CA ILE A 92 2.53 -2.45 5.09
C ILE A 92 1.80 -2.11 3.78
N HIS A 93 0.51 -2.41 3.73
CA HIS A 93 -0.39 -1.91 2.71
C HIS A 93 -1.71 -1.47 3.35
N PRO A 94 -1.96 -0.16 3.47
CA PRO A 94 -3.31 0.33 3.72
C PRO A 94 -4.19 -0.03 2.50
N LEU A 95 -5.20 -0.89 2.67
CA LEU A 95 -6.13 -1.28 1.57
C LEU A 95 -7.22 -0.21 1.37
N PHE A 96 -6.85 1.04 1.56
CA PHE A 96 -7.69 2.20 1.44
C PHE A 96 -6.86 3.37 0.94
N GLY A 97 -7.53 4.31 0.29
CA GLY A 97 -6.92 5.51 -0.25
C GLY A 97 -7.74 6.76 0.08
N PRO A 98 -7.38 7.90 -0.52
CA PRO A 98 -8.11 9.17 -0.36
C PRO A 98 -9.62 9.05 -0.63
N SER A 99 -9.99 8.16 -1.56
CA SER A 99 -11.37 7.94 -1.97
C SER A 99 -12.17 7.05 -1.02
N SER A 100 -11.52 6.27 -0.14
CA SER A 100 -12.19 5.28 0.71
C SER A 100 -11.90 5.42 2.21
N TYR A 101 -10.86 6.15 2.64
CA TYR A 101 -10.52 6.22 4.07
C TYR A 101 -11.64 6.80 4.95
N GLY A 102 -12.51 7.63 4.37
CA GLY A 102 -13.62 8.29 5.07
C GLY A 102 -14.95 7.52 5.07
N ASP A 103 -15.04 6.38 4.37
CA ASP A 103 -16.32 5.68 4.21
C ASP A 103 -16.72 4.79 5.40
N GLY A 104 -15.78 4.54 6.33
CA GLY A 104 -16.01 3.73 7.52
C GLY A 104 -16.04 2.22 7.27
N VAL A 105 -15.89 1.77 6.02
CA VAL A 105 -15.92 0.37 5.59
C VAL A 105 -14.51 -0.16 5.31
N HIS A 106 -13.71 0.58 4.55
CA HIS A 106 -12.36 0.14 4.17
C HIS A 106 -11.35 0.47 5.27
N ARG A 107 -11.13 -0.49 6.18
CA ARG A 107 -10.32 -0.30 7.39
C ARG A 107 -9.22 -1.33 7.60
N THR A 108 -8.71 -1.94 6.54
CA THR A 108 -7.66 -2.95 6.65
C THR A 108 -6.28 -2.38 6.34
N VAL A 109 -5.31 -2.66 7.22
CA VAL A 109 -3.88 -2.46 6.98
C VAL A 109 -3.22 -3.82 6.97
N VAL A 110 -2.62 -4.19 5.85
CA VAL A 110 -1.87 -5.45 5.76
C VAL A 110 -0.44 -5.23 6.24
N PHE A 111 -0.01 -5.98 7.24
CA PHE A 111 1.37 -6.07 7.72
C PHE A 111 2.07 -7.27 7.07
N ILE A 112 3.21 -7.04 6.40
CA ILE A 112 3.91 -8.09 5.67
C ILE A 112 4.91 -8.79 6.58
N SER A 113 4.57 -9.98 7.05
CA SER A 113 5.28 -10.65 8.14
C SER A 113 6.67 -11.18 7.77
N ASP A 114 6.92 -11.46 6.49
CA ASP A 114 8.19 -11.98 5.96
C ASP A 114 9.13 -10.88 5.41
N ILE A 115 8.69 -9.62 5.43
CA ILE A 115 9.51 -8.44 5.11
C ILE A 115 9.70 -7.56 6.33
N SER A 116 8.64 -7.34 7.10
CA SER A 116 8.67 -6.39 8.21
C SER A 116 9.53 -6.89 9.36
N ASN A 117 10.19 -5.96 10.03
CA ASN A 117 10.73 -6.17 11.35
C ASN A 117 9.56 -6.29 12.34
N VAL A 118 9.27 -7.54 12.72
CA VAL A 118 8.10 -7.93 13.51
C VAL A 118 8.03 -7.23 14.88
N LYS A 119 9.15 -6.71 15.40
CA LYS A 119 9.16 -5.96 16.67
C LYS A 119 8.33 -4.67 16.61
N TYR A 120 8.05 -4.15 15.40
CA TYR A 120 7.24 -2.95 15.21
C TYR A 120 5.75 -3.22 14.99
N LYS A 121 5.29 -4.49 14.99
CA LYS A 121 3.88 -4.82 14.72
C LYS A 121 2.92 -4.12 15.69
N GLU A 122 3.18 -4.20 16.99
CA GLU A 122 2.34 -3.58 18.02
C GLU A 122 2.33 -2.05 17.90
N ILE A 123 3.43 -1.44 17.47
CA ILE A 123 3.53 0.01 17.25
C ILE A 123 2.68 0.41 16.04
N ILE A 124 2.71 -0.37 14.95
CA ILE A 124 1.83 -0.15 13.81
C ILE A 124 0.36 -0.31 14.21
N GLU A 125 0.02 -1.31 15.03
CA GLU A 125 -1.33 -1.50 15.57
C GLU A 125 -1.81 -0.30 16.38
N GLU A 126 -0.97 0.28 17.24
CA GLU A 126 -1.34 1.50 17.99
C GLU A 126 -1.44 2.73 17.08
N MET A 127 -0.50 2.90 16.13
CA MET A 127 -0.53 4.00 15.16
C MET A 127 -1.79 3.97 14.28
N PHE A 128 -2.28 2.78 13.95
CA PHE A 128 -3.50 2.54 13.18
C PHE A 128 -4.68 2.07 14.05
N ARG A 129 -4.73 2.47 15.33
CA ARG A 129 -5.85 2.12 16.21
C ARG A 129 -7.20 2.42 15.57
N GLY A 130 -8.11 1.45 15.61
CA GLY A 130 -9.41 1.51 14.93
C GLY A 130 -9.43 1.01 13.48
N TYR A 131 -8.29 0.50 12.99
CA TYR A 131 -8.16 -0.28 11.76
C TYR A 131 -7.79 -1.73 12.08
N ASP A 132 -8.14 -2.64 11.18
CA ASP A 132 -7.78 -4.05 11.24
C ASP A 132 -6.38 -4.24 10.67
N VAL A 133 -5.39 -4.45 11.55
CA VAL A 133 -4.02 -4.81 11.15
C VAL A 133 -3.92 -6.32 11.01
N VAL A 134 -3.92 -6.81 9.77
CA VAL A 134 -3.83 -8.25 9.45
C VAL A 134 -2.43 -8.60 8.96
N SER A 135 -1.95 -9.81 9.22
CA SER A 135 -0.62 -10.24 8.78
C SER A 135 -0.67 -11.29 7.68
N MET A 136 0.16 -11.16 6.66
CA MET A 136 0.36 -12.18 5.61
C MET A 136 1.76 -12.07 5.00
N THR A 137 2.15 -13.04 4.18
CA THR A 137 3.43 -12.98 3.46
C THR A 137 3.34 -12.05 2.24
N ALA A 138 4.49 -11.58 1.76
CA ALA A 138 4.54 -10.77 0.54
C ALA A 138 4.05 -11.54 -0.71
N GLU A 139 4.23 -12.87 -0.72
CA GLU A 139 3.71 -13.72 -1.79
C GLU A 139 2.18 -13.76 -1.76
N ASP A 140 1.58 -14.06 -0.61
CA ASP A 140 0.12 -14.13 -0.47
C ASP A 140 -0.51 -12.77 -0.79
N HIS A 141 0.09 -11.69 -0.29
CA HIS A 141 -0.32 -10.32 -0.59
C HIS A 141 -0.30 -10.04 -2.10
N ASP A 142 0.84 -10.24 -2.77
CA ASP A 142 0.96 -9.86 -4.17
C ASP A 142 0.09 -10.74 -5.08
N ARG A 143 -0.13 -12.02 -4.72
CA ARG A 143 -1.12 -12.89 -5.40
C ARG A 143 -2.54 -12.35 -5.24
N MET A 144 -2.93 -11.98 -4.02
CA MET A 144 -4.25 -11.41 -3.71
C MET A 144 -4.50 -10.12 -4.51
N MET A 145 -3.48 -9.24 -4.60
CA MET A 145 -3.58 -7.99 -5.36
C MET A 145 -3.81 -8.18 -6.86
N VAL A 146 -3.57 -9.37 -7.41
CA VAL A 146 -3.95 -9.67 -8.80
C VAL A 146 -5.45 -9.51 -8.99
N SER A 147 -6.25 -10.14 -8.11
CA SER A 147 -7.71 -10.10 -8.17
C SER A 147 -8.27 -8.79 -7.63
N ASP A 148 -7.67 -8.26 -6.56
CA ASP A 148 -8.22 -7.12 -5.83
C ASP A 148 -7.93 -5.76 -6.49
N MET A 149 -6.81 -5.64 -7.22
CA MET A 149 -6.39 -4.37 -7.82
C MET A 149 -6.04 -4.50 -9.31
N ILE A 150 -5.18 -5.45 -9.69
CA ILE A 150 -4.64 -5.52 -11.06
C ILE A 150 -5.74 -5.81 -12.08
N ILE A 151 -6.56 -6.84 -11.87
CA ILE A 151 -7.67 -7.17 -12.79
C ILE A 151 -8.68 -6.01 -12.88
N PRO A 152 -9.18 -5.43 -11.76
CA PRO A 152 -10.02 -4.24 -11.79
C PRO A 152 -9.41 -3.08 -12.58
N TYR A 153 -8.12 -2.80 -12.41
CA TYR A 153 -7.41 -1.76 -13.18
C TYR A 153 -7.35 -2.09 -14.68
N LEU A 154 -7.02 -3.32 -15.06
CA LEU A 154 -6.98 -3.72 -16.46
C LEU A 154 -8.37 -3.61 -17.13
N ILE A 155 -9.43 -4.00 -16.42
CA ILE A 155 -10.82 -3.85 -16.88
C ILE A 155 -11.15 -2.36 -17.05
N SER A 156 -10.84 -1.53 -16.04
CA SER A 156 -11.06 -0.09 -16.08
C SER A 156 -10.34 0.57 -17.27
N MET A 157 -9.07 0.22 -17.50
CA MET A 157 -8.28 0.68 -18.64
C MET A 157 -8.85 0.21 -19.99
N LEU A 158 -9.41 -1.01 -20.06
CA LEU A 158 -10.06 -1.51 -21.27
C LEU A 158 -11.34 -0.74 -21.54
N VAL A 159 -12.22 -0.59 -20.54
CA VAL A 159 -13.48 0.16 -20.65
C VAL A 159 -13.23 1.60 -21.09
N GLY A 160 -12.21 2.26 -20.51
CA GLY A 160 -11.83 3.63 -20.88
C GLY A 160 -11.38 3.81 -22.34
N LYS A 161 -11.11 2.72 -23.07
CA LYS A 161 -10.78 2.75 -24.51
C LYS A 161 -11.97 2.46 -25.42
N ILE A 162 -13.12 2.09 -24.88
CA ILE A 162 -14.29 1.74 -25.68
C ILE A 162 -15.07 2.99 -26.04
N GLU A 163 -15.22 3.26 -27.33
CA GLU A 163 -16.11 4.30 -27.85
C GLU A 163 -17.38 3.67 -28.42
N ALA A 164 -18.54 4.22 -28.06
CA ALA A 164 -19.83 3.74 -28.56
C ALA A 164 -20.60 4.88 -29.24
N ARG A 165 -21.01 4.66 -30.50
CA ARG A 165 -21.91 5.59 -31.21
C ARG A 165 -23.35 5.56 -30.67
N TYR A 166 -23.77 4.41 -30.16
CA TYR A 166 -25.09 4.19 -29.57
C TYR A 166 -24.90 3.47 -28.24
N HIS A 167 -25.58 3.94 -27.20
CA HIS A 167 -25.48 3.37 -25.87
C HIS A 167 -26.46 2.21 -25.73
N THR A 168 -25.94 1.07 -25.27
CA THR A 168 -26.76 -0.03 -24.78
C THR A 168 -26.75 0.00 -23.26
N ARG A 169 -27.75 -0.62 -22.62
CA ARG A 169 -27.75 -0.79 -21.16
C ARG A 169 -26.47 -1.43 -20.65
N SER A 170 -25.95 -2.44 -21.38
CA SER A 170 -24.71 -3.11 -21.03
C SER A 170 -23.51 -2.16 -21.09
N PHE A 171 -23.43 -1.31 -22.12
CA PHE A 171 -22.39 -0.29 -22.22
C PHE A 171 -22.46 0.71 -21.06
N ASP A 172 -23.65 1.20 -20.73
CA ASP A 172 -23.82 2.16 -19.64
C ASP A 172 -23.40 1.58 -18.27
N VAL A 173 -23.72 0.31 -18.00
CA VAL A 173 -23.32 -0.36 -16.74
C VAL A 173 -21.80 -0.48 -16.62
N VAL A 174 -21.10 -0.84 -17.69
CA VAL A 174 -19.64 -1.05 -17.60
C VAL A 174 -18.88 0.27 -17.59
N ARG A 175 -19.43 1.34 -18.16
CA ARG A 175 -18.76 2.64 -18.27
C ARG A 175 -18.34 3.22 -16.92
N ASP A 176 -19.10 2.98 -15.86
CA ASP A 176 -18.75 3.46 -14.52
C ASP A 176 -17.41 2.88 -14.02
N LEU A 177 -17.01 1.69 -14.52
CA LEU A 177 -15.73 1.07 -14.18
C LEU A 177 -14.52 1.84 -14.72
N ALA A 178 -14.68 2.69 -15.76
CA ALA A 178 -13.58 3.49 -16.29
C ALA A 178 -13.01 4.47 -15.24
N SER A 179 -13.86 4.91 -14.31
CA SER A 179 -13.47 5.88 -13.26
C SER A 179 -12.47 5.33 -12.24
N LEU A 180 -12.32 4.00 -12.13
CA LEU A 180 -11.43 3.37 -11.15
C LEU A 180 -9.97 3.80 -11.30
N VAL A 181 -9.46 3.92 -12.52
CA VAL A 181 -8.06 4.35 -12.75
C VAL A 181 -7.94 5.86 -13.01
N GLU A 182 -9.01 6.54 -13.42
CA GLU A 182 -9.00 8.00 -13.64
C GLU A 182 -8.70 8.76 -12.35
N GLY A 183 -9.20 8.25 -11.23
CA GLY A 183 -8.95 8.80 -9.90
C GLY A 183 -7.61 8.41 -9.31
N GLU A 184 -6.76 7.64 -10.00
CA GLU A 184 -5.50 7.11 -9.47
C GLU A 184 -4.24 7.79 -10.02
N ASN A 185 -3.13 7.65 -9.31
CA ASN A 185 -1.84 8.08 -9.85
C ASN A 185 -1.39 7.07 -10.92
N PRO A 186 -1.17 7.49 -12.18
CA PRO A 186 -0.80 6.57 -13.25
C PRO A 186 0.48 5.76 -12.97
N GLU A 187 1.48 6.37 -12.31
CA GLU A 187 2.71 5.69 -11.94
C GLU A 187 2.43 4.57 -10.93
N VAL A 188 1.60 4.83 -9.91
CA VAL A 188 1.21 3.82 -8.91
C VAL A 188 0.43 2.67 -9.54
N VAL A 189 -0.50 2.96 -10.45
CA VAL A 189 -1.23 1.92 -11.21
C VAL A 189 -0.24 1.07 -12.01
N MET A 190 0.66 1.71 -12.75
CA MET A 190 1.62 0.99 -13.59
C MET A 190 2.63 0.19 -12.77
N ASP A 191 3.10 0.70 -11.63
CA ASP A 191 3.97 -0.02 -10.71
C ASP A 191 3.25 -1.24 -10.12
N THR A 192 2.00 -1.07 -9.70
CA THR A 192 1.15 -2.16 -9.17
C THR A 192 1.05 -3.31 -10.17
N ILE A 193 0.88 -2.98 -11.45
CA ILE A 193 0.76 -3.99 -12.51
C ILE A 193 2.13 -4.58 -12.88
N ARG A 194 3.14 -3.74 -13.11
CA ARG A 194 4.42 -4.17 -13.71
C ARG A 194 5.37 -4.83 -12.72
N LEU A 195 5.34 -4.40 -11.46
CA LEU A 195 6.28 -4.86 -10.44
C LEU A 195 5.74 -6.04 -9.64
N ASN A 196 4.43 -6.32 -9.74
CA ASN A 196 3.85 -7.51 -9.12
C ASN A 196 4.29 -8.77 -9.88
N PRO A 197 5.05 -9.70 -9.26
CA PRO A 197 5.56 -10.89 -9.93
C PRO A 197 4.47 -11.88 -10.35
N TYR A 198 3.25 -11.74 -9.82
CA TYR A 198 2.09 -12.58 -10.11
C TYR A 198 1.13 -11.95 -11.11
N ALA A 199 1.41 -10.75 -11.65
CA ALA A 199 0.56 -10.10 -12.65
C ALA A 199 0.32 -10.94 -13.91
N GLY A 200 1.16 -11.95 -14.18
CA GLY A 200 0.93 -12.95 -15.23
C GLY A 200 -0.40 -13.70 -15.08
N MET A 201 -0.87 -13.92 -13.85
CA MET A 201 -2.16 -14.57 -13.57
C MET A 201 -3.35 -13.78 -14.14
N ALA A 202 -3.29 -12.44 -14.14
CA ALA A 202 -4.32 -11.61 -14.76
C ALA A 202 -4.39 -11.84 -16.28
N ARG A 203 -3.23 -12.03 -16.92
CA ARG A 203 -3.15 -12.31 -18.36
C ARG A 203 -3.76 -13.67 -18.69
N GLU A 204 -3.46 -14.69 -17.89
CA GLU A 204 -4.05 -16.03 -18.04
C GLU A 204 -5.57 -15.96 -17.92
N MET A 205 -6.09 -15.31 -16.88
CA MET A 205 -7.54 -15.14 -16.71
C MET A 205 -8.20 -14.39 -17.88
N ILE A 206 -7.57 -13.31 -18.36
CA ILE A 206 -8.09 -12.57 -19.52
C ILE A 206 -8.03 -13.43 -20.78
N ASN A 207 -6.96 -14.18 -21.01
CA ASN A 207 -6.84 -15.06 -22.17
C ASN A 207 -7.92 -16.17 -22.15
N ASP A 208 -8.20 -16.75 -20.98
CA ASP A 208 -9.26 -17.75 -20.81
C ASP A 208 -10.64 -17.16 -21.13
N VAL A 209 -10.91 -15.91 -20.73
CA VAL A 209 -12.15 -15.21 -21.12
C VAL A 209 -12.17 -14.94 -22.62
N MET A 210 -11.04 -14.51 -23.19
CA MET A 210 -10.94 -14.18 -24.61
C MET A 210 -11.05 -15.42 -25.52
N SER A 211 -10.81 -16.64 -25.01
CA SER A 211 -10.89 -17.87 -25.80
C SER A 211 -12.31 -18.20 -26.28
N VAL A 212 -13.33 -17.49 -25.79
CA VAL A 212 -14.71 -17.61 -26.30
C VAL A 212 -14.91 -16.89 -27.64
N ILE A 213 -13.95 -16.05 -28.04
CA ILE A 213 -13.94 -15.31 -29.30
C ILE A 213 -13.18 -16.15 -30.34
N PRO A 214 -13.75 -16.39 -31.54
CA PRO A 214 -13.13 -17.19 -32.60
C PRO A 214 -11.81 -16.65 -33.14
#